data_AF-A0A7V6QL68-F1
#
_entry.id   AF-A0A7V6QL68-F1
#
_cell.length_a   1.000
_cell.length_b   1.000
_cell.length_c   1.000
_cell.angle_alpha   90.00
_cell.angle_beta   90.00
_cell.angle_gamma   90.00
#
_symmetry.space_group_name_H-M   'P 1'
#
loop_
_entity.id
_entity.type
_entity.pdbx_description
1 polymer ?
#
loop_
_entity_poly.entity_id
_entity_poly.type
_entity_poly.pdbx_seq_one_letter_code
_entity_poly.pdbx_strand_id
1 'polypeptide(L)' 'MVVYGKGLGNWNTKFADFLRKYNYSISKFADECNVSRNTIGKLCSDNDYIPSANVQKKIMEVVRKHEPEKPITDFWTI' A
#
# COMPACT_ATOMS: atom_id res chain seq x y z
N MET A 1 -0.03 -16.49 12.92
CA MET A 1 -0.86 -15.25 12.90
C MET A 1 0.05 -14.05 13.09
N VAL A 2 0.23 -13.24 12.05
CA VAL A 2 0.98 -11.98 12.16
C VAL A 2 0.16 -11.00 12.99
N VAL A 3 0.74 -10.62 14.13
CA VAL A 3 0.20 -9.64 15.07
C VAL A 3 0.23 -8.25 14.43
N TYR A 4 -0.93 -7.77 14.01
CA TYR A 4 -1.11 -6.37 13.64
C TYR A 4 -1.34 -5.56 14.91
N GLY A 5 -0.29 -4.90 15.38
CA GLY A 5 -0.33 -4.02 16.55
C GLY A 5 -1.38 -2.91 16.40
N LYS A 6 -2.42 -2.99 17.23
CA LYS A 6 -3.10 -1.89 17.93
C LYS A 6 -3.27 -0.60 17.10
N GLY A 7 -4.32 -0.54 16.27
CA GLY A 7 -4.73 0.69 15.55
C GLY A 7 -5.57 0.47 14.29
N LEU A 8 -6.23 -0.68 14.16
CA LEU A 8 -6.98 -1.11 12.97
C LEU A 8 -8.36 -0.41 12.88
N GLY A 9 -8.36 0.86 12.48
CA GLY A 9 -9.49 1.41 11.73
C GLY A 9 -9.62 0.61 10.41
N ASN A 10 -10.84 0.32 9.99
CA ASN A 10 -11.22 -0.53 8.85
C ASN A 10 -10.20 -0.53 7.69
N TRP A 11 -9.32 -1.52 7.61
CA TRP A 11 -8.46 -1.75 6.43
C TRP A 11 -9.25 -2.50 5.36
N ASN A 12 -10.23 -1.80 4.76
CA ASN A 12 -11.06 -2.33 3.68
C ASN A 12 -10.66 -1.71 2.34
N THR A 13 -9.36 -1.61 2.08
CA THR A 13 -8.82 -1.04 0.84
C THR A 13 -8.24 -2.14 -0.03
N LYS A 14 -8.30 -1.94 -1.36
CA LYS A 14 -7.65 -2.83 -2.35
C LYS A 14 -6.16 -3.03 -2.06
N PHE A 15 -5.52 -2.00 -1.50
CA PHE A 15 -4.12 -2.05 -1.15
C PHE A 15 -3.83 -2.92 0.08
N ALA A 16 -4.67 -2.86 1.12
CA ALA A 16 -4.53 -3.75 2.27
C ALA A 16 -4.73 -5.22 1.88
N ASP A 17 -5.64 -5.51 0.94
CA ASP A 17 -5.83 -6.85 0.38
C ASP A 17 -4.59 -7.33 -0.40
N PHE A 18 -4.01 -6.46 -1.24
CA PHE A 18 -2.74 -6.74 -1.90
C PHE A 18 -1.63 -7.09 -0.88
N LEU A 19 -1.44 -6.28 0.17
CA LEU A 19 -0.44 -6.58 1.19
C LEU A 19 -0.68 -7.94 1.86
N ARG A 20 -1.94 -8.33 2.10
CA ARG A 20 -2.29 -9.65 2.63
C ARG A 20 -1.97 -10.77 1.64
N LYS A 21 -2.33 -10.61 0.36
CA LYS A 21 -2.07 -11.60 -0.70
C LYS A 21 -0.59 -11.92 -0.84
N TYR A 22 0.28 -10.92 -0.71
CA TYR A 22 1.73 -11.08 -0.82
C TYR A 22 2.45 -11.19 0.54
N ASN A 23 1.70 -11.34 1.64
CA ASN A 23 2.23 -11.44 3.01
C ASN A 23 3.23 -10.30 3.36
N TYR A 24 2.97 -9.09 2.87
CA TYR A 24 3.75 -7.90 3.22
C TYR A 24 3.23 -7.26 4.51
N SER A 25 4.16 -6.92 5.40
CA SER A 25 3.89 -6.02 6.51
C SER A 25 4.01 -4.57 6.05
N ILE A 26 3.16 -3.68 6.59
CA ILE A 26 3.19 -2.22 6.33
C ILE A 26 4.62 -1.65 6.47
N SER A 27 5.37 -2.06 7.49
CA SER A 27 6.77 -1.66 7.67
C SER A 27 7.69 -2.14 6.54
N LYS A 28 7.57 -3.41 6.17
CA LYS A 28 8.46 -4.04 5.20
C LYS A 28 8.21 -3.44 3.82
N PHE A 29 6.95 -3.22 3.49
CA PHE A 29 6.56 -2.55 2.25
C PHE A 29 6.97 -1.08 2.22
N ALA A 30 6.82 -0.37 3.35
CA ALA A 30 7.27 1.02 3.48
C ALA A 30 8.78 1.16 3.30
N ASP A 31 9.56 0.24 3.87
CA ASP A 31 11.01 0.18 3.71
C ASP A 31 11.42 -0.11 2.25
N GLU A 32 10.80 -1.12 1.64
CA GLU A 32 11.07 -1.52 0.25
C GLU A 32 10.70 -0.43 -0.77
N CYS A 33 9.60 0.28 -0.52
CA CYS A 33 9.20 1.44 -1.33
C CYS A 33 9.95 2.71 -0.95
N ASN A 34 10.70 2.72 0.16
CA ASN A 34 11.34 3.91 0.72
C ASN A 34 10.32 5.06 0.96
N VAL A 35 9.23 4.75 1.63
CA VAL A 35 8.13 5.68 1.96
C VAL A 35 7.81 5.61 3.45
N SER A 36 7.20 6.66 3.99
CA SER A 36 6.86 6.68 5.42
C SER A 36 5.80 5.64 5.77
N ARG A 37 6.00 4.91 6.87
CA ARG A 37 5.03 3.94 7.42
C ARG A 37 3.63 4.55 7.62
N ASN A 38 3.59 5.83 8.00
CA ASN A 38 2.35 6.58 8.16
C ASN A 38 1.58 6.73 6.85
N THR A 39 2.28 6.95 5.73
CA THR A 39 1.70 7.06 4.39
C THR A 39 1.09 5.75 3.95
N ILE A 40 1.80 4.63 4.12
CA ILE A 40 1.27 3.31 3.80
C ILE A 40 0.11 2.94 4.72
N GLY A 41 0.21 3.25 6.02
CA GLY A 41 -0.88 3.04 6.98
C GLY A 41 -2.16 3.79 6.59
N LYS A 42 -2.02 5.06 6.19
CA LYS A 42 -3.14 5.84 5.63
C LYS A 42 -3.68 5.21 4.36
N LEU A 43 -2.83 4.77 3.44
CA LEU A 43 -3.23 4.10 2.20
C LEU A 43 -3.99 2.79 2.42
N CYS A 44 -3.68 2.08 3.50
CA CYS A 44 -4.39 0.86 3.88
C CYS A 44 -5.75 1.16 4.52
N SER A 45 -5.89 2.29 5.20
CA SER A 45 -7.11 2.65 5.93
C SER A 45 -8.07 3.52 5.11
N ASP A 46 -7.55 4.24 4.13
CA ASP A 46 -8.27 5.28 3.41
C ASP A 46 -8.16 4.99 1.90
N ASN A 47 -9.31 4.68 1.29
CA ASN A 47 -9.34 4.29 -0.13
C ASN A 47 -9.20 5.49 -1.07
N ASP A 48 -9.53 6.69 -0.58
CA ASP A 48 -9.47 7.95 -1.33
C ASP A 48 -8.13 8.67 -1.13
N TYR A 49 -7.26 8.15 -0.26
CA TYR A 49 -5.96 8.74 -0.02
C TYR A 49 -5.03 8.59 -1.24
N ILE A 50 -4.92 9.68 -1.99
CA ILE A 50 -3.99 9.84 -3.10
C ILE A 50 -2.68 10.45 -2.57
N PRO A 51 -1.59 9.68 -2.43
CA PRO A 51 -0.31 10.23 -2.00
C PRO A 51 0.34 11.04 -3.13
N SER A 52 1.39 11.79 -2.81
CA SER A 52 2.15 12.57 -3.79
C SER A 52 2.72 11.68 -4.91
N ALA A 53 2.85 12.22 -6.13
CA ALA A 53 3.29 11.49 -7.32
C ALA A 53 4.62 10.72 -7.13
N ASN A 54 5.53 11.24 -6.29
CA ASN A 54 6.80 10.57 -5.98
C ASN A 54 6.61 9.28 -5.17
N VAL A 55 5.66 9.29 -4.24
CA VAL A 55 5.29 8.11 -3.43
C VAL A 55 4.53 7.11 -4.30
N GLN A 56 3.62 7.59 -5.16
CA GLN A 56 2.89 6.72 -6.09
C GLN A 56 3.86 5.94 -6.98
N LYS A 57 4.85 6.61 -7.60
CA LYS A 57 5.88 5.96 -8.41
C LYS A 57 6.62 4.86 -7.64
N LYS A 58 7.11 5.17 -6.44
CA LYS A 58 7.81 4.21 -5.56
C LYS A 58 6.97 2.97 -5.24
N ILE A 59 5.71 3.18 -4.83
CA ILE A 59 4.78 2.07 -4.58
C ILE A 59 4.57 1.26 -5.84
N MET A 60 4.35 1.94 -6.96
CA MET A 60 4.06 1.30 -8.24
C MET A 60 5.25 0.49 -8.77
N GLU A 61 6.49 0.92 -8.55
CA GLU A 61 7.68 0.14 -8.90
C GLU A 61 7.72 -1.19 -8.16
N VAL A 62 7.35 -1.21 -6.87
CA VAL A 62 7.30 -2.44 -6.07
C VAL A 62 6.09 -3.29 -6.48
N VAL A 63 4.92 -2.69 -6.67
CA VAL A 63 3.72 -3.41 -7.13
C VAL A 63 3.96 -4.04 -8.50
N ARG A 64 4.58 -3.33 -9.45
CA ARG A 64 4.90 -3.84 -10.80
C ARG A 64 5.88 -5.00 -10.81
N LYS A 65 6.70 -5.19 -9.77
CA LYS A 65 7.53 -6.39 -9.64
C LYS A 65 6.68 -7.66 -9.48
N HIS A 66 5.49 -7.53 -8.90
CA HIS A 66 4.59 -8.65 -8.64
C HIS A 66 3.44 -8.70 -9.63
N GLU A 67 2.86 -7.55 -9.98
CA GLU A 67 1.74 -7.39 -10.91
C GLU A 67 2.10 -6.33 -11.96
N PRO A 68 2.90 -6.69 -12.99
CA PRO A 68 3.39 -5.74 -14.00
C PRO A 68 2.26 -5.12 -14.84
N GLU A 69 1.13 -5.82 -14.93
CA GLU A 69 -0.02 -5.42 -15.75
C GLU A 69 -0.94 -4.40 -15.07
N LYS A 70 -0.76 -4.13 -13.77
CA LYS A 70 -1.65 -3.21 -13.05
C LYS A 70 -1.28 -1.74 -13.28
N PRO A 71 -2.18 -0.93 -13.88
CA PRO A 71 -1.96 0.50 -14.05
C PRO A 71 -2.19 1.24 -12.72
N ILE A 72 -1.63 2.45 -12.63
CA ILE A 72 -1.63 3.25 -11.39
C ILE A 72 -3.06 3.70 -11.06
N THR A 73 -3.82 3.88 -12.13
CA THR A 73 -5.24 4.23 -12.14
C THR A 73 -6.14 3.14 -11.56
N ASP A 74 -5.66 1.89 -11.44
CA ASP A 74 -6.43 0.81 -10.80
C ASP A 74 -6.44 0.93 -9.27
N PHE A 75 -5.35 1.48 -8.72
CA PHE A 75 -5.18 1.73 -7.30
C PHE A 75 -5.73 3.09 -6.85
N TRP A 76 -5.61 4.11 -7.70
CA TRP A 76 -6.12 5.45 -7.44
C TRP A 76 -6.93 5.94 -8.64
N THR A 77 -8.25 6.09 -8.49
CA THR A 77 -9.04 6.84 -9.47
C THR A 77 -8.63 8.31 -9.38
N ILE A 78 -7.89 8.80 -10.37
CA ILE A 78 -7.56 10.22 -10.57
C ILE A 78 -8.58 10.88 -11.49
#